data_AF-A0A7W0A6E5-F1
#
_entry.id   AF-A0A7W0A6E5-F1
#
_cell.length_a   1.000
_cell.length_b   1.000
_cell.length_c   1.000
_cell.angle_alpha   90.00
_cell.angle_beta   90.00
_cell.angle_gamma   90.00
#
_symmetry.space_group_name_H-M   'P 1'
#
loop_
_entity.id
_entity.type
_entity.pdbx_description
1 polymer ?
#
loop_
_entity_poly.entity_id
_entity_poly.type
_entity_poly.pdbx_seq_one_letter_code
_entity_poly.pdbx_strand_id
1 'polypeptide(L)' 'MVGILSGVQILLSVAVILLVLMHSGKDSGLSGAFGVGTGAGPFGGGSLVERNLDRWTIAFALLWVVNIILIIKL' A
#
# COMPACT_ATOMS: atom_id res chain seq x y z
N MET A 1 20.67 12.25 11.40
CA MET A 1 19.36 12.75 10.91
C MET A 1 19.00 12.12 9.58
N VAL A 2 19.76 12.35 8.49
CA VAL A 2 19.49 11.75 7.16
C VAL A 2 19.39 10.22 7.20
N GLY A 3 20.26 9.52 7.93
CA GLY A 3 20.20 8.05 8.01
C GLY A 3 18.89 7.49 8.58
N ILE A 4 18.24 8.19 9.51
CA ILE A 4 16.93 7.78 10.07
C ILE A 4 15.86 7.94 8.99
N LEU A 5 15.86 9.07 8.28
CA LEU A 5 14.93 9.34 7.18
C LEU A 5 15.07 8.30 6.08
N SER A 6 16.30 7.95 5.69
CA SER A 6 16.57 6.88 4.72
C SER A 6 16.05 5.53 5.17
N GLY A 7 16.19 5.18 6.46
CA GLY A 7 15.63 3.95 7.01
C GLY A 7 14.09 3.92 6.94
N VAL A 8 13.45 5.04 7.29
CA VAL A 8 11.99 5.20 7.17
C VAL A 8 11.54 5.14 5.70
N GLN A 9 12.32 5.72 4.79
CA GLN A 9 12.03 5.70 3.36
C GLN A 9 12.02 4.27 2.79
N ILE A 10 12.96 3.43 3.21
CA ILE A 10 12.99 2.01 2.81
C ILE A 10 11.73 1.31 3.33
N LEU A 11 11.38 1.51 4.60
CA LEU A 11 10.17 0.91 5.20
C LEU A 11 8.89 1.36 4.48
N LEU A 12 8.74 2.66 4.20
CA LEU A 12 7.61 3.20 3.45
C LEU A 12 7.53 2.61 2.03
N SER A 13 8.68 2.42 1.37
CA SER A 13 8.72 1.83 0.03
C SER A 13 8.20 0.40 0.04
N VAL A 14 8.66 -0.42 1.00
CA VAL A 14 8.16 -1.80 1.16
C VAL A 14 6.67 -1.80 1.48
N ALA A 15 6.21 -0.92 2.38
CA ALA A 15 4.79 -0.83 2.73
C ALA A 15 3.90 -0.49 1.53
N VAL A 16 4.28 0.50 0.72
CA VAL A 16 3.54 0.87 -0.50
C VAL A 16 3.52 -0.27 -1.51
N ILE A 17 4.65 -0.95 -1.73
CA ILE A 17 4.71 -2.10 -2.65
C ILE A 17 3.76 -3.22 -2.18
N LEU A 18 3.77 -3.57 -0.89
CA LEU A 18 2.89 -4.59 -0.35
C LEU A 18 1.41 -4.20 -0.49
N LEU A 19 1.07 -2.95 -0.16
CA LEU A 19 -0.30 -2.44 -0.29
C LEU A 19 -0.79 -2.52 -1.74
N VAL A 20 0.04 -2.10 -2.71
CA VAL A 20 -0.28 -2.21 -4.15
C VAL A 20 -0.46 -3.67 -4.57
N LEU A 21 0.42 -4.58 -4.13
CA LEU A 21 0.28 -6.00 -4.46
C LEU A 21 -1.00 -6.63 -3.88
N MET A 22 -1.50 -6.13 -2.75
CA MET A 22 -2.77 -6.60 -2.18
C MET A 22 -4.00 -6.17 -3.01
N HIS A 23 -3.88 -5.15 -3.88
CA HIS A 23 -4.94 -4.78 -4.84
C HIS A 23 -5.08 -5.79 -5.98
N SER A 24 -4.09 -6.66 -6.19
CA SER A 24 -4.15 -7.72 -7.21
C SER A 24 -5.07 -8.86 -6.74
N GLY A 25 -6.39 -8.63 -6.82
CA GLY A 25 -7.45 -9.54 -6.35
C GLY A 25 -7.74 -10.74 -7.24
N LYS A 26 -6.80 -11.16 -8.10
CA LYS A 26 -7.01 -12.25 -9.06
C LYS A 26 -5.84 -13.24 -8.99
N ASP A 27 -5.90 -14.09 -7.97
CA ASP A 27 -5.16 -15.36 -7.81
C ASP A 27 -3.61 -15.35 -7.88
N SER A 28 -2.93 -14.20 -7.87
CA SER A 28 -1.48 -14.15 -8.19
C SER A 28 -0.51 -13.89 -7.02
N GLY A 29 -0.79 -14.33 -5.79
CA GLY A 29 0.23 -14.41 -4.73
C GLY A 29 -0.17 -13.83 -3.37
N LEU A 30 -0.09 -12.50 -3.19
CA LEU A 30 -0.24 -11.85 -1.86
C LEU A 30 -1.70 -11.61 -1.44
N SER A 31 -2.57 -11.13 -2.34
CA SER A 31 -3.99 -10.87 -2.00
C SER A 31 -4.72 -12.16 -1.59
N GLY A 32 -4.34 -13.29 -2.20
CA GLY A 32 -4.79 -14.62 -1.78
C GLY A 32 -4.18 -15.09 -0.46
N ALA A 33 -2.88 -14.86 -0.22
CA ALA A 33 -2.21 -15.23 1.03
C ALA A 33 -2.71 -14.44 2.26
N PHE A 34 -3.18 -13.20 2.06
CA PHE A 34 -3.70 -12.33 3.12
C PHE A 34 -5.22 -12.19 3.12
N GLY A 35 -5.93 -12.97 2.29
CA GLY A 35 -7.40 -13.11 2.34
C GLY A 35 -8.20 -11.87 1.91
N VAL A 36 -7.62 -10.99 1.11
CA VAL A 36 -8.26 -9.74 0.66
C VAL A 36 -9.28 -9.98 -0.48
N GLY A 37 -9.17 -11.10 -1.20
CA GLY A 37 -9.94 -11.39 -2.42
C GLY A 37 -11.28 -12.15 -2.26
N THR A 38 -11.77 -12.43 -1.06
CA THR A 38 -12.95 -13.31 -0.87
C THR A 38 -14.33 -12.64 -1.01
N GLY A 39 -14.40 -11.41 -1.53
CA GLY A 39 -15.64 -10.62 -1.63
C GLY A 39 -16.48 -10.80 -2.90
N ALA A 40 -16.14 -11.74 -3.80
CA ALA A 40 -16.78 -11.87 -5.11
C ALA A 40 -18.15 -12.57 -5.06
N GLY A 41 -19.15 -11.89 -4.50
CA GLY A 41 -20.56 -12.16 -4.79
C GLY A 41 -21.00 -11.46 -6.10
N PRO A 42 -22.06 -11.91 -6.79
CA PRO A 42 -22.51 -11.38 -8.10
C PRO A 42 -22.89 -9.88 -8.14
N PHE A 43 -22.89 -9.20 -7.00
CA PHE A 43 -23.15 -7.77 -6.87
C PHE A 43 -21.83 -7.07 -6.60
N GLY A 44 -21.17 -6.61 -7.67
CA GLY A 44 -19.90 -5.89 -7.68
C GLY A 44 -19.94 -4.52 -6.97
N GLY A 45 -20.14 -4.54 -5.65
CA GLY A 45 -19.80 -3.43 -4.78
C GLY A 45 -18.43 -3.70 -4.19
N GLY A 46 -17.40 -2.99 -4.69
CA GLY A 46 -16.03 -3.16 -4.22
C GLY A 46 -15.99 -3.23 -2.70
N SER A 47 -15.53 -4.37 -2.19
CA SER A 47 -15.64 -4.75 -0.78
C SER A 47 -15.19 -3.57 0.10
N LEU A 48 -15.81 -3.38 1.28
CA LEU A 48 -15.33 -2.38 2.25
C LEU A 48 -13.81 -2.50 2.46
N VAL A 49 -13.26 -3.70 2.28
CA VAL A 49 -11.82 -4.01 2.26
C VAL A 49 -11.09 -3.30 1.11
N GLU A 50 -11.54 -3.41 -0.14
CA GLU A 50 -10.89 -2.75 -1.30
C GLU A 50 -10.86 -1.23 -1.13
N ARG A 51 -11.99 -0.63 -0.72
CA ARG A 51 -12.08 0.83 -0.49
C ARG A 51 -11.17 1.29 0.65
N ASN A 52 -10.97 0.45 1.66
CA ASN A 52 -10.02 0.73 2.72
C ASN A 52 -8.58 0.57 2.24
N LEU A 53 -8.29 -0.45 1.42
CA LEU A 53 -6.99 -0.70 0.81
C LEU A 53 -6.53 0.48 -0.05
N ASP A 54 -7.41 1.01 -0.89
CA ASP A 54 -7.15 2.19 -1.71
C ASP A 54 -6.76 3.38 -0.83
N ARG A 55 -7.56 3.64 0.21
CA ARG A 55 -7.35 4.78 1.12
C ARG A 55 -6.02 4.68 1.87
N TRP A 56 -5.67 3.49 2.35
CA TRP A 56 -4.38 3.27 3.00
C TRP A 56 -3.22 3.41 2.03
N THR A 57 -3.35 2.87 0.81
CA THR A 57 -2.30 3.00 -0.22
C THR A 57 -2.04 4.45 -0.57
N ILE A 58 -3.10 5.25 -0.76
CA ILE A 58 -2.98 6.68 -1.03
C ILE A 58 -2.30 7.41 0.14
N ALA A 59 -2.72 7.11 1.38
CA ALA A 59 -2.12 7.73 2.56
C ALA A 59 -0.61 7.42 2.69
N PHE A 60 -0.22 6.16 2.52
CA PHE A 60 1.18 5.75 2.58
C PHE A 60 2.00 6.26 1.39
N ALA A 61 1.42 6.31 0.19
CA ALA A 61 2.08 6.88 -0.98
C ALA A 61 2.36 8.38 -0.80
N LEU A 62 1.42 9.14 -0.22
CA LEU A 62 1.64 10.55 0.11
C LEU A 62 2.74 10.73 1.15
N LEU A 63 2.74 9.93 2.22
CA LEU A 63 3.80 9.95 3.23
C LEU A 63 5.18 9.61 2.64
N TRP A 64 5.23 8.63 1.73
CA TRP A 64 6.43 8.25 1.00
C TRP A 64 6.98 9.41 0.15
N VAL A 65 6.13 10.11 -0.61
CA VAL A 65 6.54 11.29 -1.39
C VAL A 65 7.02 12.43 -0.49
N VAL A 66 6.32 12.71 0.60
CA VAL A 66 6.73 13.76 1.55
C VAL A 66 8.11 13.47 2.15
N ASN A 67 8.39 12.21 2.49
CA ASN A 67 9.69 11.82 3.03
C ASN A 67 10.81 11.96 1.98
N ILE A 68 10.56 11.61 0.71
CA ILE A 68 11.51 11.87 -0.40
C ILE A 68 11.88 13.35 -0.48
N ILE A 69 10.88 14.23 -0.48
CA ILE A 69 11.10 15.67 -0.58
C ILE A 69 11.91 16.17 0.62
N LEU A 70 11.64 15.64 1.82
CA LEU A 70 12.37 15.98 3.03
C LEU A 70 13.84 15.54 2.96
N ILE A 71 14.11 14.33 2.46
CA ILE A 71 15.49 13.84 2.26
C ILE A 71 16.25 14.68 1.25
N ILE A 72 15.63 15.07 0.13
CA ILE A 72 16.30 15.86 -0.93
C ILE A 72 16.66 17.27 -0.44
N LYS A 73 15.89 17.83 0.51
CA LYS A 73 16.10 19.18 1.04
C LYS A 73 17.02 19.25 2.26
N LEU A 74 17.39 18.10 2.84
CA LEU A 74 18.27 18.00 4.02
C LEU A 74 19.72 17.70 3.59
#